data_AF-A0A7Z0E9P9-F1
#
_entry.id   AF-A0A7Z0E9P9-F1
#
_cell.length_a   1.000
_cell.length_b   1.000
_cell.length_c   1.000
_cell.angle_alpha   90.00
_cell.angle_beta   90.00
_cell.angle_gamma   90.00
#
_symmetry.space_group_name_H-M   'P 1'
#
loop_
_entity.id
_entity.type
_entity.pdbx_description
1 polymer ?
#
loop_
_entity_poly.entity_id
_entity_poly.type
_entity_poly.pdbx_seq_one_letter_code
_entity_poly.pdbx_strand_id
1 'polypeptide(L)'
;MPTYEFRCPDCTDFDLVFAMRSVPENATCPTCGASARRRVSAPRLSRAGSAASRVIDAAERSAHEPETVSSLPGRARSAPAQRYTSNPLHQKLPRP
;
A
#
# COMPACT_ATOMS: atom_id res chain seq x y z
N MET A 1 20.38 -7.11 -12.24
CA MET A 1 20.30 -6.27 -13.45
C MET A 1 18.84 -6.03 -13.78
N PRO A 2 18.44 -4.83 -14.26
CA PRO A 2 17.05 -4.52 -14.58
C PRO A 2 16.55 -5.18 -15.87
N THR A 3 15.27 -5.50 -15.88
CA THR A 3 14.54 -6.06 -17.03
C THR A 3 13.76 -4.94 -17.72
N TYR A 4 13.77 -4.94 -19.06
CA TYR A 4 13.07 -3.97 -19.89
C TYR A 4 12.18 -4.69 -20.91
N GLU A 5 10.97 -4.16 -21.09
CA GLU A 5 9.99 -4.67 -22.05
C GLU A 5 10.14 -3.96 -23.41
N PHE A 6 10.10 -4.73 -24.50
CA PHE A 6 10.15 -4.24 -25.87
C PHE A 6 8.93 -4.73 -26.64
N ARG A 7 8.37 -3.85 -27.48
CA ARG A 7 7.19 -4.14 -28.29
C ARG A 7 7.55 -4.26 -29.76
N CYS A 8 7.36 -5.46 -30.31
CA CYS A 8 7.49 -5.69 -31.73
C CYS A 8 6.22 -5.23 -32.46
N PRO A 9 6.31 -4.56 -33.62
CA PRO A 9 5.14 -4.18 -34.42
C PRO A 9 4.40 -5.39 -35.02
N ASP A 10 5.12 -6.49 -35.31
CA ASP A 10 4.60 -7.60 -36.12
C ASP A 10 4.39 -8.91 -35.33
N CYS A 11 4.91 -9.00 -34.10
CA CYS A 11 4.90 -10.21 -33.29
C CYS A 11 4.27 -9.97 -31.93
N THR A 12 5.04 -10.20 -30.86
CA THR A 12 4.61 -10.06 -29.46
C THR A 12 5.61 -9.19 -28.71
N ASP A 13 5.22 -8.77 -27.52
CA ASP A 13 6.09 -8.10 -26.56
C ASP A 13 7.07 -9.12 -25.95
N PHE A 14 8.29 -8.69 -25.65
CA PHE A 14 9.34 -9.52 -25.08
C PHE A 14 10.25 -8.74 -24.12
N ASP A 15 10.88 -9.46 -23.20
CA ASP A 15 11.71 -8.88 -22.13
C ASP A 15 13.20 -9.15 -22.37
N LEU A 16 14.03 -8.12 -22.14
CA LEU A 16 15.49 -8.22 -22.18
C LEU A 16 16.12 -7.58 -20.94
N VAL A 17 17.25 -8.14 -20.50
CA VAL A 17 18.03 -7.63 -19.36
C VAL A 17 19.16 -6.76 -19.89
N PHE A 18 19.20 -5.50 -19.46
CA PHE A 18 20.27 -4.56 -19.81
C PHE A 18 20.85 -3.92 -18.55
N ALA A 19 22.09 -3.45 -18.63
CA ALA A 19 22.58 -2.54 -17.61
C ALA A 19 21.85 -1.20 -17.75
N MET A 20 21.54 -0.55 -16.62
CA MET A 20 20.86 0.76 -16.58
C MET A 20 21.54 1.81 -17.48
N ARG A 21 22.86 1.72 -17.65
CA ARG A 21 23.70 2.67 -18.40
C ARG A 21 23.70 2.43 -19.92
N SER A 22 23.29 1.24 -20.36
CA SER A 22 23.49 0.77 -21.74
C SER A 22 22.20 0.23 -22.36
N VAL A 23 21.05 0.63 -21.82
CA VAL A 23 19.75 0.20 -22.35
C VAL A 23 19.48 0.93 -23.68
N PRO A 24 19.30 0.21 -24.80
CA PRO A 24 19.00 0.84 -26.07
C PRO A 24 17.51 1.25 -26.15
N GLU A 25 17.20 2.21 -27.03
CA GLU A 25 15.80 2.59 -27.33
C GLU A 25 15.08 1.50 -28.14
N ASN A 26 15.81 0.75 -28.96
CA ASN A 26 15.29 -0.31 -29.81
C ASN A 26 16.09 -1.61 -29.61
N ALA A 27 15.44 -2.75 -29.78
CA ALA A 27 16.07 -4.07 -29.79
C ALA A 27 15.58 -4.90 -30.98
N THR A 28 16.39 -5.83 -31.45
CA THR A 28 16.00 -6.76 -32.52
C THR A 28 15.04 -7.80 -31.96
N CYS A 29 13.89 -7.97 -32.61
CA CYS A 29 12.92 -9.00 -32.23
C CYS A 29 13.51 -10.39 -32.46
N PRO A 30 13.50 -11.29 -31.45
CA PRO A 30 14.05 -12.64 -31.59
C PRO A 30 13.23 -13.54 -32.55
N THR A 31 11.99 -13.16 -32.86
CA THR A 31 11.10 -13.95 -33.72
C THR A 31 11.19 -13.57 -35.19
N CYS A 32 11.13 -12.26 -35.51
CA CYS A 32 11.07 -11.79 -36.91
C CYS A 32 12.25 -10.91 -37.33
N GLY A 33 13.17 -10.56 -36.42
CA GLY A 33 14.30 -9.68 -36.72
C GLY A 33 13.95 -8.19 -36.88
N ALA A 34 12.68 -7.80 -36.78
CA ALA A 34 12.27 -6.40 -36.85
C ALA A 34 12.80 -5.56 -35.67
N SER A 35 12.88 -4.25 -35.87
CA SER A 35 13.24 -3.30 -34.81
C SER A 35 12.04 -3.09 -33.87
N ALA A 36 12.17 -3.57 -32.63
CA ALA A 36 11.18 -3.41 -31.57
C ALA A 36 11.54 -2.23 -30.67
N ARG A 37 10.56 -1.37 -30.35
CA ARG A 37 10.78 -0.20 -29.48
C ARG A 37 10.66 -0.58 -28.02
N ARG A 38 11.51 0.03 -27.19
CA ARG A 38 11.40 -0.08 -25.73
C ARG A 38 10.07 0.53 -25.27
N ARG A 39 9.38 -0.20 -24.41
CA ARG A 39 8.13 0.23 -23.78
C ARG A 39 8.39 0.54 -22.31
N VAL A 40 7.85 1.65 -21.83
CA VAL A 40 7.73 1.88 -20.38
C VAL A 40 6.55 1.06 -19.91
N SER A 41 6.85 -0.10 -19.34
CA SER A 41 5.82 -0.93 -18.73
C SER A 41 5.32 -0.27 -17.44
N ALA A 42 4.10 -0.65 -17.03
CA ALA A 42 3.44 -0.14 -15.84
C ALA A 42 3.47 -1.19 -14.72
N PRO A 43 4.65 -1.71 -14.30
CA PRO A 43 4.68 -2.83 -13.38
C PRO A 43 4.06 -2.38 -12.06
N ARG A 44 2.98 -3.06 -11.67
CA ARG A 44 2.29 -2.87 -10.38
C ARG A 44 1.61 -1.51 -10.18
N LEU A 45 1.38 -0.73 -11.23
CA LEU A 45 0.60 0.51 -11.13
C LEU A 45 -0.83 0.26 -10.61
N SER A 46 -1.44 -0.88 -10.94
CA SER A 46 -2.76 -1.28 -10.40
C SER A 46 -2.75 -1.58 -8.88
N ARG A 47 -1.58 -1.85 -8.30
CA ARG A 47 -1.43 -2.09 -6.86
C ARG A 47 -1.14 -0.80 -6.08
N ALA A 48 -0.68 0.26 -6.75
CA ALA A 48 -0.46 1.54 -6.10
C ALA A 48 -1.80 2.07 -5.55
N GLY A 49 -1.81 2.47 -4.28
CA GLY A 49 -3.03 2.95 -3.60
C GLY A 49 -4.05 1.86 -3.21
N SER A 50 -3.78 0.57 -3.44
CA SER A 50 -4.62 -0.51 -2.93
C SER A 50 -4.67 -0.52 -1.39
N ALA A 51 -5.70 -1.14 -0.80
CA ALA A 51 -5.80 -1.28 0.65
C ALA A 51 -4.57 -1.98 1.25
N ALA A 52 -4.07 -3.03 0.60
CA ALA A 52 -2.86 -3.74 1.02
C ALA A 52 -1.62 -2.84 0.98
N SER A 53 -1.44 -2.06 -0.09
CA SER A 53 -0.31 -1.12 -0.19
C SER A 53 -0.37 -0.04 0.90
N ARG A 54 -1.57 0.51 1.17
CA ARG A 54 -1.76 1.50 2.25
C ARG A 54 -1.39 0.96 3.63
N VAL A 55 -1.65 -0.32 3.91
CA VAL A 55 -1.25 -0.95 5.18
C VAL A 55 0.27 -1.07 5.29
N ILE A 56 0.94 -1.46 4.20
CA ILE A 56 2.42 -1.52 4.16
C ILE A 56 2.99 -0.12 4.38
N ASP A 57 2.52 0.88 3.63
CA ASP A 57 2.99 2.26 3.75
C ASP A 57 2.77 2.82 5.16
N ALA A 58 1.66 2.47 5.82
CA ALA A 58 1.37 2.89 7.19
C ALA A 58 2.30 2.23 8.22
N ALA A 59 2.63 0.95 8.02
CA ALA A 59 3.56 0.21 8.88
C ALA A 59 5.01 0.72 8.72
N GLU A 60 5.43 1.03 7.51
CA GLU A 60 6.73 1.66 7.27
C GLU A 60 6.80 3.06 7.90
N ARG A 61 5.73 3.87 7.75
CA ARG A 61 5.66 5.20 8.36
C ARG A 61 5.73 5.15 9.87
N SER A 62 5.03 4.21 10.52
CA SER A 62 5.04 4.13 11.99
C SER A 62 6.42 3.80 12.59
N ALA A 63 7.33 3.20 11.80
CA ALA A 63 8.69 2.94 12.23
C ALA A 63 9.56 4.21 12.34
N HIS A 64 9.29 5.21 11.50
CA HIS A 64 10.11 6.43 11.43
C HIS A 64 9.39 7.68 11.93
N GLU A 65 8.06 7.73 11.80
CA GLU A 65 7.17 8.84 12.14
C GLU A 65 5.88 8.29 12.79
N PRO A 66 5.96 7.75 14.02
CA PRO A 66 4.79 7.21 14.69
C PRO A 66 3.79 8.33 15.05
N GLU A 67 2.52 8.09 14.74
CA GLU A 67 1.44 8.97 15.20
C GLU A 67 1.25 8.80 16.71
N THR A 68 1.49 9.86 17.47
CA THR A 68 1.32 9.87 18.93
C THR A 68 0.01 10.56 19.32
N VAL A 69 -0.73 9.95 20.23
CA VAL A 69 -1.94 10.54 20.78
C VAL A 69 -1.58 11.48 21.94
N SER A 70 -1.87 12.77 21.81
CA SER A 70 -1.57 13.80 22.82
C SER A 70 -2.64 13.94 23.92
N SER A 71 -3.82 13.37 23.71
CA SER A 71 -4.91 13.33 24.69
C SER A 71 -5.76 12.10 24.46
N LEU A 72 -6.23 11.46 25.55
CA LEU A 72 -7.17 10.35 25.43
C LEU A 72 -8.35 10.76 24.55
N PRO A 73 -8.82 9.89 23.64
CA PRO A 73 -9.99 10.17 22.84
C PRO A 73 -11.11 10.56 23.79
N GLY A 74 -11.67 11.76 23.58
CA GLY A 74 -12.63 12.33 24.51
C GLY A 74 -13.72 11.32 24.80
N ARG A 75 -13.85 10.89 26.08
CA ARG A 75 -15.02 10.16 26.56
C ARG A 75 -16.22 10.91 26.00
N ALA A 76 -17.04 10.24 25.17
CA ALA A 76 -18.13 10.86 24.44
C ALA A 76 -18.78 11.93 25.32
N ARG A 77 -18.61 13.21 24.96
CA ARG A 77 -18.97 14.37 25.81
C ARG A 77 -20.49 14.49 26.06
N SER A 78 -21.24 13.46 25.68
CA SER A 78 -22.69 13.34 25.84
C SER A 78 -23.13 12.07 26.58
N ALA A 79 -22.22 11.24 27.12
CA ALA A 79 -22.66 10.23 28.07
C ALA A 79 -22.97 10.93 29.40
N PRO A 80 -24.24 11.03 29.84
CA PRO A 80 -24.52 11.58 31.16
C PRO A 80 -23.72 10.78 32.18
N ALA A 81 -23.05 11.47 33.11
CA ALA A 81 -22.41 10.81 34.25
C ALA A 81 -23.49 9.94 34.92
N GLN A 82 -23.33 8.61 34.87
CA GLN A 82 -24.23 7.67 35.54
C GLN A 82 -24.16 7.97 37.03
N ARG A 83 -25.13 8.75 37.55
CA ARG A 83 -25.19 9.16 38.97
C ARG A 83 -25.43 7.97 39.90
N TYR A 84 -25.97 6.90 39.35
CA TYR A 84 -26.26 5.66 40.03
C TYR A 84 -25.71 4.51 39.19
N THR A 85 -25.01 3.60 39.83
CA THR A 85 -24.65 2.32 39.21
C THR A 85 -25.93 1.49 39.18
N SER A 86 -26.28 0.94 38.01
CA SER A 86 -27.40 -0.01 37.85
C SER A 86 -27.03 -1.42 38.29
N ASN A 87 -25.99 -1.58 39.12
CA ASN A 87 -25.52 -2.89 39.54
C ASN A 87 -26.54 -3.54 40.50
N PRO A 88 -27.15 -4.67 40.14
CA PRO A 88 -28.16 -5.33 40.97
C PRO A 88 -27.63 -5.78 42.34
N LEU A 89 -26.31 -5.91 42.50
CA LEU A 89 -25.67 -6.24 43.78
C LEU A 89 -25.82 -5.16 44.84
N HIS A 90 -26.13 -3.92 44.46
CA HIS A 90 -26.37 -2.84 45.42
C HIS A 90 -27.60 -3.08 46.30
N GLN A 91 -28.52 -3.95 45.88
CA GLN A 91 -29.66 -4.36 46.70
C GLN A 91 -29.26 -5.18 47.94
N LYS A 92 -28.03 -5.71 47.95
CA LYS A 92 -27.49 -6.52 49.06
C LYS A 92 -26.73 -5.70 50.10
N LEU A 93 -26.59 -4.39 49.91
CA LEU A 93 -25.91 -3.53 50.89
C LEU A 93 -26.82 -3.29 52.11
N PRO A 94 -26.26 -3.26 53.33
CA PRO A 94 -27.01 -2.91 54.53
C PRO A 94 -27.60 -1.51 54.39
N ARG A 95 -28.90 -1.35 54.71
CA ARG A 95 -29.55 -0.05 54.70
C ARG A 95 -29.22 0.71 56.00
N PRO A 96 -28.98 2.03 55.94
CA PRO A 96 -28.80 2.87 57.13
C PRO A 96 -30.07 2.94 57.97
#